data_AF-A0A967DWZ7-F1
#
_entry.id   AF-A0A967DWZ7-F1
#
_cell.length_a   1.000
_cell.length_b   1.000
_cell.length_c   1.000
_cell.angle_alpha   90.00
_cell.angle_beta   90.00
_cell.angle_gamma   90.00
#
_symmetry.space_group_name_H-M   'P 1'
#
loop_
_entity.id
_entity.type
_entity.pdbx_description
1 polymer ?
#
loop_
_entity_poly.entity_id
_entity_poly.type
_entity_poly.pdbx_seq_one_letter_code
_entity_poly.pdbx_strand_id
1 'polypeptide(L)'
;MKILLPLFFLAASFVGCNRSDPIVLIQLHPTNPDIIYVATNDYIYKTRNGGQTWANLSQGMSHSRVIAMAIDPAYPATVYAGTKGDAVYKSHDGGQRWASMRSGLDDTTITSVVNQFLFDPADGQHIFLATTMGVFETKNGGEQWTKRMEGMKEVLMVVTLAMDPTRPSILYAGTSGGVYKSTDQAAHWEKVNNGLVPPDMLKTSRALNVTSIAVDPYEPDTVYAATLSGLYKTTDAAQAWTRIGNSLTDQMIVTMVLDRSRPGVIYITGRDGVHRSEDGGATWKLINSGFVTTNVRAIAQSVIDPSVFYAGTNGSGLYRSHNFGEIWESLLPIREAK
;
A
#
# COMPACT_ATOMS: atom_id res chain seq x y z
N MET A 1 -9.85 -71.11 -22.21
CA MET A 1 -9.60 -70.47 -20.91
C MET A 1 -8.52 -69.41 -21.08
N LYS A 2 -8.89 -68.15 -21.31
CA LYS A 2 -7.98 -67.00 -21.33
C LYS A 2 -8.60 -65.93 -20.43
N ILE A 3 -7.88 -65.63 -19.35
CA ILE A 3 -8.29 -64.77 -18.25
C ILE A 3 -8.11 -63.30 -18.67
N LEU A 4 -9.14 -62.49 -18.40
CA LEU A 4 -9.14 -61.04 -18.46
C LEU A 4 -8.17 -60.46 -17.41
N LEU A 5 -7.39 -59.43 -17.76
CA LEU A 5 -6.83 -58.48 -16.81
C LEU A 5 -7.30 -57.07 -17.21
N PRO A 6 -7.93 -56.28 -16.32
CA PRO A 6 -8.28 -54.91 -16.64
C PRO A 6 -7.08 -54.00 -16.40
N LEU A 7 -6.75 -53.17 -17.40
CA LEU A 7 -5.78 -52.08 -17.27
C LEU A 7 -6.44 -50.96 -16.44
N PHE A 8 -6.06 -50.84 -15.16
CA PHE A 8 -6.39 -49.66 -14.37
C PHE A 8 -5.50 -48.49 -14.82
N PHE A 9 -6.08 -47.52 -15.52
CA PHE A 9 -5.49 -46.21 -15.69
C PHE A 9 -5.60 -45.46 -14.36
N LEU A 10 -4.50 -45.43 -13.61
CA LEU A 10 -4.36 -44.53 -12.46
C LEU A 10 -4.12 -43.12 -13.02
N ALA A 11 -5.18 -42.32 -13.13
CA ALA A 11 -5.06 -40.89 -13.36
C ALA A 11 -4.43 -40.27 -12.11
N ALA A 12 -3.11 -40.05 -12.13
CA ALA A 12 -2.44 -39.23 -11.14
C ALA A 12 -2.90 -37.78 -11.33
N SER A 13 -3.95 -37.38 -10.61
CA SER A 13 -4.29 -35.98 -10.43
C SER A 13 -3.19 -35.33 -9.59
N PHE A 14 -2.19 -34.76 -10.25
CA PHE A 14 -1.31 -33.77 -9.64
C PHE A 14 -2.18 -32.54 -9.33
N VAL A 15 -2.83 -32.54 -8.16
CA VAL A 15 -3.22 -31.30 -7.48
C VAL A 15 -1.92 -30.73 -6.92
N GLY A 16 -1.05 -30.26 -7.83
CA GLY A 16 0.01 -29.35 -7.46
C GLY A 16 -0.68 -28.12 -6.90
N CYS A 17 -0.44 -27.82 -5.63
CA CYS A 17 -0.84 -26.56 -5.02
C CYS A 17 -0.08 -25.46 -5.76
N ASN A 18 -0.58 -25.02 -6.91
CA ASN A 18 -0.03 -23.92 -7.69
C ASN A 18 -0.29 -22.64 -6.90
N ARG A 19 0.59 -22.38 -5.94
CA ARG A 19 0.60 -21.16 -5.17
C ARG A 19 0.89 -20.01 -6.13
N SER A 20 -0.06 -19.09 -6.26
CA SER A 20 0.15 -17.89 -7.07
C SER A 20 1.19 -17.00 -6.39
N ASP A 21 1.95 -16.23 -7.18
CA ASP A 21 2.90 -15.29 -6.60
C ASP A 21 2.21 -14.30 -5.65
N PRO A 22 2.85 -13.91 -4.53
CA PRO A 22 2.27 -12.96 -3.61
C PRO A 22 2.01 -11.62 -4.30
N ILE A 23 0.77 -11.16 -4.26
CA ILE A 23 0.43 -9.81 -4.73
C ILE A 23 0.74 -8.83 -3.60
N VAL A 24 1.71 -7.95 -3.82
CA VAL A 24 2.23 -7.06 -2.76
C VAL A 24 1.73 -5.63 -2.89
N LEU A 25 1.32 -5.24 -4.10
CA LEU A 25 0.82 -3.91 -4.39
C LEU A 25 -0.19 -3.99 -5.54
N ILE A 26 -1.23 -3.16 -5.46
CA ILE A 26 -2.24 -2.96 -6.49
C ILE A 26 -2.34 -1.46 -6.72
N GLN A 27 -2.10 -1.02 -7.95
CA GLN A 27 -2.28 0.38 -8.34
C GLN A 27 -3.32 0.46 -9.45
N LEU A 28 -4.43 1.13 -9.15
CA LEU A 28 -5.56 1.29 -10.07
C LEU A 28 -5.40 2.56 -10.89
N HIS A 29 -5.72 2.49 -12.17
CA HIS A 29 -5.73 3.67 -13.02
C HIS A 29 -6.89 4.61 -12.64
N PRO A 30 -6.66 5.94 -12.56
CA PRO A 30 -7.63 6.87 -11.97
C PRO A 30 -8.92 7.01 -12.78
N THR A 31 -8.87 6.78 -14.10
CA THR A 31 -10.00 7.03 -15.02
C THR A 31 -10.34 5.87 -15.96
N ASN A 32 -9.65 4.74 -15.87
CA ASN A 32 -9.90 3.58 -16.73
C ASN A 32 -9.88 2.29 -15.89
N PRO A 33 -11.03 1.64 -15.65
CA PRO A 33 -11.09 0.49 -14.75
C PRO A 33 -10.42 -0.77 -15.33
N ASP A 34 -10.15 -0.79 -16.64
CA ASP A 34 -9.51 -1.93 -17.30
C ASP A 34 -7.99 -1.93 -17.14
N ILE A 35 -7.41 -0.81 -16.71
CA ILE A 35 -5.97 -0.67 -16.50
C ILE A 35 -5.64 -0.84 -15.02
N ILE A 36 -4.94 -1.93 -14.70
CA ILE A 36 -4.49 -2.25 -13.35
C ILE A 36 -3.01 -2.60 -13.40
N TYR A 37 -2.24 -2.07 -12.46
CA TYR A 37 -0.87 -2.48 -12.22
C TYR A 37 -0.82 -3.31 -10.95
N VAL A 38 -0.04 -4.38 -10.98
CA VAL A 38 0.16 -5.28 -9.86
C VAL A 38 1.64 -5.57 -9.72
N ALA A 39 2.18 -5.45 -8.51
CA ALA A 39 3.52 -5.94 -8.21
C ALA A 39 3.45 -7.27 -7.45
N THR A 40 4.32 -8.20 -7.85
CA THR A 40 4.67 -9.38 -7.07
C THR A 40 5.96 -9.11 -6.29
N ASN A 41 6.55 -10.13 -5.65
CA ASN A 41 7.87 -9.94 -5.03
C ASN A 41 8.97 -9.66 -6.06
N ASP A 42 8.79 -10.09 -7.31
CA ASP A 42 9.86 -10.16 -8.30
C ASP A 42 9.56 -9.33 -9.56
N TYR A 43 8.29 -9.05 -9.87
CA TYR A 43 7.92 -8.37 -11.12
C TYR A 43 6.74 -7.40 -10.97
N ILE A 44 6.63 -6.46 -11.91
CA ILE A 44 5.43 -5.66 -12.11
C ILE A 44 4.69 -6.17 -13.35
N TYR A 45 3.38 -6.27 -13.24
CA TYR A 45 2.49 -6.61 -14.34
C TYR A 45 1.46 -5.50 -14.56
N LYS A 46 1.01 -5.38 -15.80
CA LYS A 46 -0.11 -4.50 -16.19
C LYS A 46 -1.13 -5.27 -17.00
N THR A 47 -2.39 -5.07 -16.68
CA THR A 47 -3.51 -5.43 -17.56
C THR A 47 -4.08 -4.18 -18.21
N ARG A 48 -4.73 -4.35 -19.37
CA ARG A 48 -5.48 -3.31 -20.08
C ARG A 48 -6.92 -3.76 -20.39
N ASN A 49 -7.35 -4.88 -19.82
CA ASN A 49 -8.63 -5.53 -20.05
C ASN A 49 -9.21 -6.12 -18.75
N GLY A 50 -9.03 -5.41 -17.63
CA GLY A 50 -9.68 -5.76 -16.36
C GLY A 50 -9.20 -7.07 -15.75
N GLY A 51 -7.96 -7.49 -16.04
CA GLY A 51 -7.32 -8.67 -15.46
C GLY A 51 -7.44 -9.95 -16.29
N GLN A 52 -7.93 -9.88 -17.53
CA GLN A 52 -8.00 -11.06 -18.41
C GLN A 52 -6.62 -11.49 -18.92
N THR A 53 -5.77 -10.54 -19.29
CA THR A 53 -4.38 -10.79 -19.70
C THR A 53 -3.43 -9.78 -19.06
N TRP A 54 -2.18 -10.20 -18.84
CA TRP A 54 -1.16 -9.40 -18.19
C TRP A 54 0.10 -9.28 -19.06
N ALA A 55 0.75 -8.12 -18.99
CA ALA A 55 2.05 -7.87 -19.59
C ALA A 55 3.07 -7.57 -18.49
N ASN A 56 4.25 -8.19 -18.56
CA ASN A 56 5.35 -7.92 -17.66
C ASN A 56 6.02 -6.59 -18.02
N LEU A 57 6.18 -5.72 -17.03
CA LEU A 57 6.73 -4.37 -17.19
C LEU A 57 8.09 -4.20 -16.52
N SER A 58 8.73 -5.29 -16.08
CA SER A 58 10.00 -5.20 -15.34
C SER A 58 11.21 -4.93 -16.22
N GLN A 59 11.08 -4.99 -17.54
CA GLN A 59 12.19 -4.78 -18.46
C GLN A 59 12.76 -3.36 -18.31
N GLY A 60 14.09 -3.26 -18.14
CA GLY A 60 14.81 -1.99 -18.02
C GLY A 60 15.03 -1.49 -16.60
N MET A 61 14.46 -2.14 -15.57
CA MET A 61 14.82 -1.88 -14.18
C MET A 61 15.92 -2.85 -13.72
N SER A 62 16.98 -2.34 -13.08
CA SER A 62 18.08 -3.18 -12.55
C SER A 62 17.68 -3.95 -11.29
N HIS A 63 16.71 -3.43 -10.53
CA HIS A 63 16.06 -4.15 -9.43
C HIS A 63 14.57 -4.29 -9.72
N SER A 64 14.09 -5.52 -9.85
CA SER A 64 12.71 -5.80 -10.24
C SER A 64 11.74 -5.89 -9.05
N ARG A 65 12.26 -5.91 -7.81
CA ARG A 65 11.43 -5.87 -6.60
C ARG A 65 10.90 -4.47 -6.34
N VAL A 66 9.69 -4.25 -6.84
CA VAL A 66 8.94 -3.00 -6.70
C VAL A 66 7.98 -3.14 -5.54
N ILE A 67 8.03 -2.17 -4.63
CA ILE A 67 7.22 -2.20 -3.41
C ILE A 67 6.34 -0.95 -3.24
N ALA A 68 6.54 0.05 -4.10
CA ALA A 68 5.70 1.24 -4.19
C ALA A 68 5.48 1.57 -5.66
N MET A 69 4.28 2.03 -6.01
CA MET A 69 3.98 2.57 -7.32
C MET A 69 3.07 3.77 -7.16
N ALA A 70 3.08 4.65 -8.16
CA ALA A 70 2.07 5.68 -8.29
C ALA A 70 1.83 6.03 -9.76
N ILE A 71 0.67 6.61 -10.02
CA ILE A 71 0.27 7.11 -11.33
C ILE A 71 0.05 8.61 -11.17
N ASP A 72 0.62 9.40 -12.09
CA ASP A 72 0.32 10.83 -12.16
C ASP A 72 -1.19 11.01 -12.42
N PRO A 73 -1.93 11.69 -11.53
CA PRO A 73 -3.37 11.81 -11.66
C PRO A 73 -3.79 12.68 -12.85
N ALA A 74 -2.96 13.63 -13.28
CA ALA A 74 -3.20 14.50 -14.42
C ALA A 74 -2.76 13.85 -15.73
N TYR A 75 -1.68 13.08 -15.71
CA TYR A 75 -1.12 12.40 -16.88
C TYR A 75 -0.93 10.90 -16.63
N PRO A 76 -1.99 10.06 -16.67
CA PRO A 76 -1.92 8.66 -16.22
C PRO A 76 -1.01 7.71 -17.03
N ALA A 77 -0.45 8.16 -18.15
CA ALA A 77 0.64 7.46 -18.84
C ALA A 77 1.98 7.61 -18.09
N THR A 78 2.15 8.66 -17.29
CA THR A 78 3.28 8.85 -16.40
C THR A 78 3.09 8.01 -15.14
N VAL A 79 3.97 7.04 -14.93
CA VAL A 79 3.94 6.13 -13.78
C VAL A 79 5.30 6.08 -13.10
N TYR A 80 5.27 5.89 -11.79
CA TYR A 80 6.44 5.83 -10.92
C TYR A 80 6.53 4.46 -10.27
N ALA A 81 7.74 3.94 -10.14
CA ALA A 81 8.04 2.70 -9.43
C ALA A 81 9.14 2.92 -8.40
N GLY A 82 8.85 2.55 -7.15
CA GLY A 82 9.77 2.57 -6.03
C GLY A 82 10.36 1.19 -5.82
N THR A 83 11.69 1.09 -5.84
CA THR A 83 12.40 -0.20 -5.77
C THR A 83 13.20 -0.32 -4.48
N LYS A 84 13.57 -1.57 -4.16
CA LYS A 84 14.62 -1.86 -3.17
C LYS A 84 15.97 -1.84 -3.90
N GLY A 85 16.73 -0.74 -3.81
CA GLY A 85 18.02 -0.64 -4.53
C GLY A 85 18.23 0.72 -5.17
N ASP A 86 17.49 0.96 -6.25
CA ASP A 86 17.68 2.07 -7.20
C ASP A 86 16.74 3.26 -6.94
N ALA A 87 16.08 3.23 -5.78
CA ALA A 87 15.09 4.19 -5.29
C ALA A 87 13.87 4.39 -6.22
N VAL A 88 13.98 5.21 -7.28
CA VAL A 88 12.84 5.64 -8.10
C VAL A 88 13.10 5.43 -9.59
N TYR A 89 12.12 4.81 -10.28
CA TYR A 89 11.98 4.83 -11.72
C TYR A 89 10.73 5.62 -12.14
N LYS A 90 10.81 6.26 -13.31
CA LYS A 90 9.69 6.94 -13.96
C LYS A 90 9.54 6.43 -15.38
N SER A 91 8.30 6.27 -15.81
CA SER A 91 7.92 5.94 -17.18
C SER A 91 6.90 6.96 -17.67
N HIS A 92 6.95 7.31 -18.95
CA HIS A 92 5.98 8.21 -19.61
C HIS A 92 5.03 7.46 -20.56
N ASP A 93 5.16 6.14 -20.69
CA ASP A 93 4.41 5.29 -21.62
C ASP A 93 3.65 4.16 -20.89
N GLY A 94 3.33 4.40 -19.62
CA GLY A 94 2.56 3.47 -18.77
C GLY A 94 3.35 2.21 -18.42
N GLY A 95 4.66 2.36 -18.20
CA GLY A 95 5.59 1.35 -17.72
C GLY A 95 6.23 0.47 -18.80
N GLN A 96 6.16 0.86 -20.08
CA GLN A 96 6.84 0.11 -21.16
C GLN A 96 8.34 0.40 -21.19
N ARG A 97 8.72 1.63 -20.88
CA ARG A 97 10.11 2.06 -20.72
C ARG A 97 10.28 2.82 -19.41
N TRP A 98 11.35 2.51 -18.69
CA TRP A 98 11.67 3.10 -17.40
C TRP A 98 12.99 3.88 -17.48
N ALA A 99 13.02 5.04 -16.84
CA ALA A 99 14.20 5.84 -16.59
C ALA A 99 14.45 5.96 -15.09
N SER A 100 15.71 5.81 -14.66
CA SER A 100 16.10 5.99 -13.26
C SER A 100 16.05 7.47 -12.90
N MET A 101 15.41 7.79 -11.77
CA MET A 101 15.16 9.14 -11.27
C MET A 101 15.74 9.30 -9.86
N ARG A 102 17.05 9.04 -9.74
CA ARG A 102 17.75 8.98 -8.45
C ARG A 102 18.45 10.27 -8.02
N SER A 103 18.45 11.31 -8.85
CA SER A 103 19.17 12.55 -8.54
C SER A 103 18.71 13.16 -7.22
N GLY A 104 19.64 13.37 -6.28
CA GLY A 104 19.34 13.82 -4.92
C GLY A 104 18.96 12.72 -3.92
N LEU A 105 18.91 11.46 -4.35
CA LEU A 105 18.78 10.26 -3.51
C LEU A 105 20.13 9.54 -3.31
N ASP A 106 21.19 10.01 -3.98
CA ASP A 106 22.48 9.32 -4.15
C ASP A 106 23.46 9.46 -2.97
N ASP A 107 23.18 10.31 -1.97
CA ASP A 107 24.08 10.57 -0.82
C ASP A 107 24.12 9.43 0.20
N THR A 108 23.40 8.33 -0.04
CA THR A 108 23.31 7.21 0.90
C THR A 108 24.00 5.97 0.34
N THR A 109 25.11 5.59 0.96
CA THR A 109 25.84 4.31 0.76
C THR A 109 25.01 3.06 1.12
N ILE A 110 23.72 3.24 1.42
CA ILE A 110 22.72 2.22 1.71
C ILE A 110 21.63 2.33 0.64
N THR A 111 21.28 1.20 0.01
CA THR A 111 20.17 1.08 -0.94
C THR A 111 18.89 1.62 -0.31
N SER A 112 18.49 2.84 -0.67
CA SER A 112 17.24 3.43 -0.20
C SER A 112 16.07 2.61 -0.74
N VAL A 113 15.08 2.38 0.12
CA VAL A 113 13.85 1.67 -0.20
C VAL A 113 12.72 2.68 -0.19
N VAL A 114 12.05 2.85 -1.32
CA VAL A 114 10.88 3.74 -1.44
C VAL A 114 9.64 2.98 -1.03
N ASN A 115 9.04 3.38 0.09
CA ASN A 115 7.88 2.73 0.68
C ASN A 115 6.56 3.30 0.14
N GLN A 116 6.52 4.58 -0.20
CA GLN A 116 5.30 5.25 -0.67
C GLN A 116 5.63 6.51 -1.48
N PHE A 117 4.84 6.79 -2.52
CA PHE A 117 4.75 8.09 -3.18
C PHE A 117 3.48 8.80 -2.70
N LEU A 118 3.56 10.11 -2.46
CA LEU A 118 2.43 10.94 -2.06
C LEU A 118 2.44 12.22 -2.90
N PHE A 119 1.43 12.38 -3.75
CA PHE A 119 1.28 13.56 -4.60
C PHE A 119 0.61 14.70 -3.84
N ASP A 120 1.05 15.93 -4.09
CA ASP A 120 0.26 17.11 -3.79
C ASP A 120 -0.95 17.14 -4.74
N PRO A 121 -2.20 17.21 -4.22
CA PRO A 121 -3.39 17.25 -5.06
C PRO A 121 -3.48 18.50 -5.95
N ALA A 122 -2.79 19.59 -5.59
CA ALA A 122 -2.79 20.83 -6.36
C ALA A 122 -1.70 20.87 -7.45
N ASP A 123 -0.64 20.05 -7.33
CA ASP A 123 0.50 20.05 -8.24
C ASP A 123 1.07 18.64 -8.45
N GLY A 124 0.81 18.05 -9.63
CA GLY A 124 1.33 16.73 -10.00
C GLY A 124 2.85 16.64 -10.12
N GLN A 125 3.58 17.76 -10.12
CA GLN A 125 5.04 17.79 -10.07
C GLN A 125 5.59 17.82 -8.64
N HIS A 126 4.74 18.08 -7.65
CA HIS A 126 5.10 18.11 -6.25
C HIS A 126 4.78 16.76 -5.60
N ILE A 127 5.83 15.99 -5.26
CA ILE A 127 5.70 14.61 -4.77
C ILE A 127 6.59 14.43 -3.54
N PHE A 128 6.06 13.76 -2.53
CA PHE A 128 6.80 13.31 -1.36
C PHE A 128 7.04 11.80 -1.41
N LEU A 129 8.20 11.35 -0.89
CA LEU A 129 8.53 9.94 -0.72
C LEU A 129 8.65 9.60 0.75
N ALA A 130 8.02 8.50 1.15
CA ALA A 130 8.41 7.77 2.35
C ALA A 130 9.55 6.82 1.98
N THR A 131 10.70 6.92 2.65
CA THR A 131 11.82 6.01 2.40
C THR A 131 12.44 5.49 3.70
N THR A 132 13.22 4.41 3.59
CA THR A 132 14.07 3.96 4.70
C THR A 132 15.11 4.99 5.15
N MET A 133 15.32 6.07 4.38
CA MET A 133 16.29 7.12 4.70
C MET A 133 15.66 8.46 5.08
N GLY A 134 14.33 8.51 5.16
CA GLY A 134 13.59 9.72 5.53
C GLY A 134 12.53 10.11 4.51
N VAL A 135 11.98 11.30 4.70
CA VAL A 135 11.12 11.96 3.71
C VAL A 135 11.98 12.64 2.67
N PHE A 136 11.62 12.48 1.40
CA PHE A 136 12.16 13.27 0.29
C PHE A 136 11.03 13.98 -0.43
N GLU A 137 11.35 15.12 -1.03
CA GLU A 137 10.43 15.97 -1.80
C GLU A 137 11.03 16.24 -3.18
N THR A 138 10.18 16.28 -4.19
CA THR A 138 10.49 16.83 -5.52
C THR A 138 9.43 17.87 -5.87
N LYS A 139 9.81 18.91 -6.61
CA LYS A 139 8.90 19.90 -7.21
C LYS A 139 8.96 19.93 -8.73
N ASN A 140 9.60 18.92 -9.32
CA ASN A 140 9.80 18.78 -10.76
C ASN A 140 9.51 17.34 -11.22
N GLY A 141 8.50 16.71 -10.60
CA GLY A 141 7.99 15.42 -11.03
C GLY A 141 9.02 14.29 -10.94
N GLY A 142 9.96 14.38 -10.01
CA GLY A 142 10.96 13.36 -9.70
C GLY A 142 12.31 13.53 -10.39
N GLU A 143 12.54 14.61 -11.14
CA GLU A 143 13.86 14.85 -11.76
C GLU A 143 14.95 15.16 -10.73
N GLN A 144 14.60 15.84 -9.64
CA GLN A 144 15.48 16.12 -8.51
C GLN A 144 14.73 15.93 -7.19
N TRP A 145 15.36 15.23 -6.25
CA TRP A 145 14.87 15.02 -4.89
C TRP A 145 15.67 15.82 -3.87
N THR A 146 14.99 16.25 -2.81
CA THR A 146 15.57 16.95 -1.65
C THR A 146 15.10 16.29 -0.36
N LYS A 147 16.01 16.01 0.56
CA LYS A 147 15.69 15.39 1.85
C LYS A 147 14.96 16.38 2.78
N ARG A 148 13.89 15.93 3.45
CA ARG A 148 13.01 16.73 4.30
C ARG A 148 12.82 16.11 5.69
N MET A 149 13.87 16.20 6.51
CA MET A 149 13.94 15.53 7.81
C MET A 149 14.16 16.49 8.99
N GLU A 150 14.03 17.80 8.78
CA GLU A 150 14.20 18.78 9.85
C GLU A 150 13.17 18.53 10.97
N GLY A 151 13.64 18.44 12.23
CA GLY A 151 12.82 18.06 13.38
C GLY A 151 12.70 16.54 13.66
N MET A 152 13.01 15.67 12.69
CA MET A 152 12.99 14.20 12.85
C MET A 152 14.29 13.64 13.46
N LYS A 153 14.55 13.92 14.74
CA LYS A 153 15.83 13.59 15.42
C LYS A 153 16.05 12.12 15.80
N GLU A 154 15.00 11.30 15.88
CA GLU A 154 15.05 9.91 16.38
C GLU A 154 14.55 8.87 15.34
N VAL A 155 14.51 9.26 14.07
CA VAL A 155 13.89 8.45 13.02
C VAL A 155 14.94 7.56 12.34
N LEU A 156 14.67 6.25 12.35
CA LEU A 156 15.47 5.29 11.60
C LEU A 156 14.92 5.11 10.18
N MET A 157 13.59 5.12 10.01
CA MET A 157 12.92 4.87 8.73
C MET A 157 11.55 5.57 8.69
N VAL A 158 11.17 6.10 7.53
CA VAL A 158 9.80 6.56 7.24
C VAL A 158 9.09 5.50 6.40
N VAL A 159 8.02 4.95 6.94
CA VAL A 159 7.29 3.83 6.35
C VAL A 159 6.14 4.31 5.48
N THR A 160 5.46 5.37 5.90
CA THR A 160 4.23 5.85 5.26
C THR A 160 4.05 7.35 5.48
N LEU A 161 3.36 7.99 4.54
CA LEU A 161 2.95 9.38 4.62
C LEU A 161 1.45 9.50 4.38
N ALA A 162 0.82 10.44 5.06
CA ALA A 162 -0.54 10.89 4.73
C ALA A 162 -0.56 12.42 4.70
N MET A 163 -1.43 12.96 3.84
CA MET A 163 -1.65 14.39 3.70
C MET A 163 -3.10 14.69 4.04
N ASP A 164 -3.33 15.81 4.70
CA ASP A 164 -4.68 16.34 4.86
C ASP A 164 -5.21 16.80 3.48
N PRO A 165 -6.30 16.20 2.98
CA PRO A 165 -6.81 16.50 1.63
C PRO A 165 -7.42 17.90 1.50
N THR A 166 -7.73 18.57 2.61
CA THR A 166 -8.28 19.93 2.63
C THR A 166 -7.22 20.98 2.97
N ARG A 167 -6.13 20.57 3.64
CA ARG A 167 -5.01 21.41 4.05
C ARG A 167 -3.68 20.75 3.65
N PRO A 168 -3.28 20.76 2.36
CA PRO A 168 -2.07 20.06 1.89
C PRO A 168 -0.74 20.47 2.55
N SER A 169 -0.72 21.55 3.34
CA SER A 169 0.42 21.90 4.19
C SER A 169 0.59 20.98 5.41
N ILE A 170 -0.45 20.25 5.79
CA ILE A 170 -0.45 19.32 6.91
C ILE A 170 -0.15 17.91 6.39
N LEU A 171 0.97 17.35 6.84
CA LEU A 171 1.38 15.99 6.55
C LEU A 171 1.64 15.23 7.84
N TYR A 172 1.42 13.93 7.78
CA TYR A 172 1.77 12.99 8.84
C TYR A 172 2.72 11.93 8.28
N ALA A 173 3.75 11.61 9.06
CA ALA A 173 4.71 10.57 8.74
C ALA A 173 4.66 9.45 9.78
N GLY A 174 4.36 8.24 9.33
CA GLY A 174 4.52 7.02 10.12
C GLY A 174 5.95 6.53 10.03
N THR A 175 6.61 6.42 11.18
CA THR A 175 8.03 6.06 11.26
C THR A 175 8.27 4.88 12.19
N SER A 176 9.51 4.36 12.19
CA SER A 176 9.97 3.38 13.19
C SER A 176 9.85 3.90 14.64
N GLY A 177 9.88 5.22 14.84
CA GLY A 177 9.84 5.93 16.12
C GLY A 177 8.50 6.63 16.42
N GLY A 178 7.42 6.27 15.72
CA GLY A 178 6.08 6.82 15.90
C GLY A 178 5.64 7.78 14.79
N VAL A 179 4.64 8.60 15.10
CA VAL A 179 4.06 9.58 14.19
C VAL A 179 4.74 10.93 14.35
N TYR A 180 5.10 11.53 13.22
CA TYR A 180 5.49 12.93 13.12
C TYR A 180 4.43 13.69 12.32
N LYS A 181 4.25 14.97 12.64
CA LYS A 181 3.35 15.90 11.94
C LYS A 181 4.16 17.10 11.43
N SER A 182 3.87 17.52 10.21
CA SER A 182 4.30 18.80 9.66
C SER A 182 3.06 19.64 9.38
N THR A 183 3.16 20.96 9.56
CA THR A 183 2.12 21.93 9.18
C THR A 183 2.58 22.89 8.09
N ASP A 184 3.76 22.66 7.53
CA ASP A 184 4.50 23.53 6.62
C ASP A 184 5.06 22.78 5.40
N GLN A 185 4.29 21.81 4.87
CA GLN A 185 4.65 21.01 3.69
C GLN A 185 5.98 20.25 3.85
N ALA A 186 6.15 19.57 4.98
CA ALA A 186 7.35 18.80 5.32
C ALA A 186 8.63 19.64 5.50
N ALA A 187 8.52 20.96 5.65
CA ALA A 187 9.70 21.80 5.94
C ALA A 187 10.21 21.56 7.37
N HIS A 188 9.32 21.35 8.34
CA HIS A 188 9.63 20.94 9.71
C HIS A 188 8.67 19.86 10.21
N TRP A 189 9.17 18.99 11.10
CA TRP A 189 8.41 17.87 11.66
C TRP A 189 8.46 17.83 13.18
N GLU A 190 7.29 17.64 13.79
CA GLU A 190 7.11 17.51 15.23
C GLU A 190 6.60 16.11 15.60
N LYS A 191 7.08 15.55 16.71
CA LYS A 191 6.67 14.22 17.20
C LYS A 191 5.33 14.32 17.93
N VAL A 192 4.33 13.54 17.51
CA VAL A 192 2.94 13.63 17.98
C VAL A 192 2.42 12.27 18.49
N ASN A 193 3.06 11.71 19.52
CA ASN A 193 2.83 10.32 19.97
C ASN A 193 2.01 10.18 21.27
N ASN A 194 1.40 11.24 21.76
CA ASN A 194 0.65 11.21 23.03
C ASN A 194 -0.48 10.17 22.97
N GLY A 195 -0.41 9.10 23.76
CA GLY A 195 -1.38 8.00 23.76
C GLY A 195 -1.18 6.94 22.66
N LEU A 196 -0.19 7.08 21.76
CA LEU A 196 0.01 6.15 20.66
C LEU A 196 0.62 4.81 21.11
N VAL A 197 1.44 4.79 22.15
CA VAL A 197 1.89 3.57 22.85
C VAL A 197 2.17 3.91 24.31
N PRO A 198 1.86 3.02 25.28
CA PRO A 198 2.08 3.29 26.68
C PRO A 198 3.58 3.42 27.01
N PRO A 199 3.96 4.26 28.00
CA PRO A 199 5.36 4.58 28.27
C PRO A 199 6.29 3.40 28.61
N ASP A 200 5.72 2.29 29.07
CA ASP A 200 6.44 1.06 29.43
C ASP A 200 6.95 0.28 28.20
N MET A 201 6.24 0.37 27.07
CA MET A 201 6.63 -0.26 25.80
C MET A 201 7.68 0.55 25.02
N LEU A 202 7.87 1.84 25.31
CA LEU A 202 8.85 2.72 24.65
C LEU A 202 10.32 2.29 24.85
N LYS A 203 10.60 1.31 25.72
CA LYS A 203 11.96 0.80 26.00
C LYS A 203 12.53 -0.11 24.93
N THR A 204 11.79 -0.43 23.87
CA THR A 204 12.30 -1.23 22.74
C THR A 204 12.48 -0.33 21.51
N SER A 205 13.59 -0.48 20.79
CA SER A 205 14.00 0.39 19.67
C SER A 205 13.06 0.39 18.45
N ARG A 206 11.94 -0.34 18.51
CA ARG A 206 10.92 -0.47 17.44
C ARG A 206 9.49 -0.53 17.97
N ALA A 207 9.25 -0.09 19.21
CA ALA A 207 7.96 -0.23 19.91
C ALA A 207 6.78 0.42 19.16
N LEU A 208 7.04 1.52 18.45
CA LEU A 208 6.03 2.33 17.80
C LEU A 208 5.76 1.89 16.36
N ASN A 209 6.82 1.61 15.59
CA ASN A 209 6.83 1.17 14.20
C ASN A 209 5.48 1.24 13.48
N VAL A 210 5.17 2.45 13.01
CA VAL A 210 3.90 2.76 12.34
C VAL A 210 3.93 2.15 10.95
N THR A 211 3.00 1.24 10.66
CA THR A 211 2.94 0.51 9.39
C THR A 211 2.02 1.17 8.37
N SER A 212 1.01 1.92 8.84
CA SER A 212 0.07 2.64 7.99
C SER A 212 -0.47 3.86 8.73
N ILE A 213 -0.66 4.97 8.01
CA ILE A 213 -1.29 6.18 8.52
C ILE A 213 -2.25 6.71 7.47
N ALA A 214 -3.43 7.17 7.89
CA ALA A 214 -4.43 7.74 7.00
C ALA A 214 -5.18 8.88 7.68
N VAL A 215 -5.37 9.98 6.96
CA VAL A 215 -6.22 11.11 7.37
C VAL A 215 -7.61 10.89 6.81
N ASP A 216 -8.63 11.06 7.64
CA ASP A 216 -10.02 10.94 7.19
C ASP A 216 -10.35 12.07 6.19
N PRO A 217 -10.81 11.74 4.98
CA PRO A 217 -11.07 12.76 3.96
C PRO A 217 -12.30 13.62 4.24
N TYR A 218 -13.18 13.19 5.15
CA TYR A 218 -14.38 13.92 5.54
C TYR A 218 -14.16 14.73 6.84
N GLU A 219 -13.29 14.23 7.72
CA GLU A 219 -12.95 14.86 8.99
C GLU A 219 -11.43 14.92 9.19
N PRO A 220 -10.72 15.90 8.60
CA PRO A 220 -9.25 15.84 8.53
C PRO A 220 -8.48 15.94 9.86
N ASP A 221 -9.15 16.32 10.95
CA ASP A 221 -8.58 16.22 12.32
C ASP A 221 -8.67 14.79 12.88
N THR A 222 -9.42 13.90 12.21
CA THR A 222 -9.45 12.46 12.45
C THR A 222 -8.34 11.76 11.65
N VAL A 223 -7.42 11.11 12.37
CA VAL A 223 -6.28 10.38 11.77
C VAL A 223 -6.21 8.99 12.40
N TYR A 224 -5.92 7.99 11.58
CA TYR A 224 -5.74 6.61 11.97
C TYR A 224 -4.28 6.20 11.81
N ALA A 225 -3.74 5.47 12.78
CA ALA A 225 -2.38 4.96 12.75
C ALA A 225 -2.35 3.47 13.17
N ALA A 226 -1.88 2.62 12.27
CA ALA A 226 -1.58 1.23 12.57
C ALA A 226 -0.12 1.09 13.03
N THR A 227 0.10 0.36 14.11
CA THR A 227 1.42 0.09 14.70
C THR A 227 1.59 -1.42 14.89
N LEU A 228 2.80 -1.86 15.22
CA LEU A 228 3.02 -3.25 15.67
C LEU A 228 2.29 -3.60 16.98
N SER A 229 1.80 -2.60 17.73
CA SER A 229 1.14 -2.77 19.03
C SER A 229 -0.39 -2.58 18.97
N GLY A 230 -0.93 -2.31 17.78
CA GLY A 230 -2.36 -2.12 17.55
C GLY A 230 -2.71 -0.91 16.70
N LEU A 231 -4.01 -0.69 16.54
CA LEU A 231 -4.59 0.41 15.78
C LEU A 231 -5.01 1.55 16.71
N TYR A 232 -4.75 2.78 16.28
CA TYR A 232 -5.03 3.99 17.05
C TYR A 232 -5.75 5.02 16.18
N LYS A 233 -6.54 5.86 16.85
CA LYS A 233 -7.29 6.97 16.26
C LYS A 233 -7.08 8.24 17.08
N THR A 234 -6.96 9.36 16.41
CA THR A 234 -7.11 10.71 16.98
C THR A 234 -8.32 11.37 16.32
N THR A 235 -8.93 12.35 16.99
CA THR A 235 -9.97 13.25 16.45
C THR A 235 -9.61 14.72 16.68
N ASP A 236 -8.37 14.99 17.10
CA ASP A 236 -7.85 16.29 17.51
C ASP A 236 -6.53 16.64 16.78
N ALA A 237 -6.39 16.12 15.56
CA ALA A 237 -5.25 16.32 14.67
C ALA A 237 -3.92 15.83 15.26
N ALA A 238 -3.96 14.69 15.96
CA ALA A 238 -2.86 14.01 16.65
C ALA A 238 -2.35 14.70 17.93
N GLN A 239 -3.18 15.47 18.64
CA GLN A 239 -2.84 15.92 19.99
C GLN A 239 -2.92 14.76 21.00
N ALA A 240 -3.87 13.84 20.83
CA ALA A 240 -3.96 12.60 21.58
C ALA A 240 -4.49 11.45 20.72
N TRP A 241 -3.93 10.27 20.96
CA TRP A 241 -4.34 9.02 20.32
C TRP A 241 -5.07 8.13 21.31
N THR A 242 -6.12 7.49 20.83
CA THR A 242 -6.89 6.47 21.54
C THR A 242 -6.76 5.15 20.80
N ARG A 243 -6.49 4.07 21.53
CA ARG A 243 -6.44 2.72 20.96
C ARG A 243 -7.84 2.28 20.54
N ILE A 244 -7.93 1.71 19.34
CA ILE A 244 -9.16 1.14 18.76
C ILE A 244 -8.90 -0.28 18.29
N GLY A 245 -9.94 -0.99 17.83
CA GLY A 245 -9.77 -2.35 17.29
C GLY A 245 -9.30 -3.38 18.33
N ASN A 246 -9.63 -3.18 19.61
CA ASN A 246 -9.34 -4.15 20.67
C ASN A 246 -10.00 -5.52 20.44
N SER A 247 -11.06 -5.57 19.62
CA SER A 247 -11.74 -6.80 19.21
C SER A 247 -11.03 -7.57 18.10
N LEU A 248 -10.01 -6.99 17.44
CA LEU A 248 -9.28 -7.68 16.37
C LEU A 248 -8.37 -8.76 16.96
N THR A 249 -8.45 -9.97 16.40
CA THR A 249 -7.65 -11.13 16.81
C THR A 249 -6.18 -10.98 16.47
N ASP A 250 -5.88 -10.55 15.24
CA ASP A 250 -4.54 -10.18 14.78
C ASP A 250 -4.39 -8.67 14.75
N GLN A 251 -3.41 -8.15 15.48
CA GLN A 251 -3.10 -6.72 15.57
C GLN A 251 -2.04 -6.31 14.54
N MET A 252 -1.51 -7.27 13.76
CA MET A 252 -0.58 -6.99 12.67
C MET A 252 -1.35 -6.54 11.42
N ILE A 253 -1.62 -5.24 11.36
CA ILE A 253 -2.26 -4.61 10.19
C ILE A 253 -1.22 -4.37 9.09
N VAL A 254 -1.51 -4.89 7.90
CA VAL A 254 -0.65 -4.77 6.72
C VAL A 254 -0.97 -3.52 5.92
N THR A 255 -2.25 -3.27 5.64
CA THR A 255 -2.71 -2.05 4.96
C THR A 255 -4.05 -1.60 5.50
N MET A 256 -4.33 -0.30 5.34
CA MET A 256 -5.54 0.37 5.75
C MET A 256 -6.02 1.27 4.62
N VAL A 257 -7.32 1.23 4.31
CA VAL A 257 -7.99 2.08 3.33
C VAL A 257 -9.23 2.68 3.98
N LEU A 258 -9.36 4.00 3.90
CA LEU A 258 -10.58 4.71 4.27
C LEU A 258 -11.49 4.78 3.04
N ASP A 259 -12.77 4.45 3.21
CA ASP A 259 -13.73 4.46 2.10
C ASP A 259 -13.91 5.89 1.58
N ARG A 260 -13.66 6.08 0.29
CA ARG A 260 -13.71 7.39 -0.36
C ARG A 260 -15.13 7.92 -0.57
N SER A 261 -16.15 7.10 -0.38
CA SER A 261 -17.57 7.42 -0.60
C SER A 261 -18.44 7.36 0.66
N ARG A 262 -17.93 6.74 1.74
CA ARG A 262 -18.69 6.51 2.98
C ARG A 262 -17.88 6.98 4.19
N PRO A 263 -18.25 8.11 4.81
CA PRO A 263 -17.58 8.62 6.01
C PRO A 263 -17.53 7.57 7.13
N GLY A 264 -16.40 7.49 7.84
CA GLY A 264 -16.22 6.56 8.96
C GLY A 264 -16.05 5.09 8.59
N VAL A 265 -16.12 4.71 7.31
CA VAL A 265 -15.89 3.32 6.89
C VAL A 265 -14.41 3.05 6.64
N ILE A 266 -13.88 2.01 7.27
CA ILE A 266 -12.46 1.64 7.24
C ILE A 266 -12.30 0.18 6.85
N TYR A 267 -11.35 -0.09 5.98
CA TYR A 267 -10.91 -1.42 5.62
C TYR A 267 -9.49 -1.63 6.11
N ILE A 268 -9.23 -2.75 6.77
CA ILE A 268 -7.88 -3.17 7.14
C ILE A 268 -7.63 -4.60 6.67
N THR A 269 -6.37 -4.92 6.38
CA THR A 269 -5.98 -6.28 6.01
C THR A 269 -4.87 -6.84 6.88
N GLY A 270 -4.80 -8.17 6.95
CA GLY A 270 -3.76 -8.89 7.66
C GLY A 270 -3.73 -10.37 7.29
N ARG A 271 -3.20 -11.21 8.18
CA ARG A 271 -3.17 -12.67 8.00
C ARG A 271 -4.57 -13.31 8.04
N ASP A 272 -5.50 -12.62 8.70
CA ASP A 272 -6.85 -13.08 8.99
C ASP A 272 -7.87 -12.56 7.96
N GLY A 273 -7.42 -11.87 6.91
CA GLY A 273 -8.22 -11.41 5.79
C GLY A 273 -8.51 -9.91 5.85
N VAL A 274 -9.68 -9.54 5.34
CA VAL A 274 -10.17 -8.16 5.33
C VAL A 274 -11.18 -7.97 6.46
N HIS A 275 -10.95 -6.94 7.27
CA HIS A 275 -11.93 -6.45 8.24
C HIS A 275 -12.47 -5.11 7.78
N ARG A 276 -13.76 -4.88 8.03
CA ARG A 276 -14.42 -3.60 7.82
C ARG A 276 -14.96 -3.06 9.14
N SER A 277 -14.77 -1.77 9.37
CA SER A 277 -15.50 -0.98 10.36
C SER A 277 -16.41 0.01 9.64
N GLU A 278 -17.59 0.26 10.20
CA GLU A 278 -18.55 1.26 9.70
C GLU A 278 -18.74 2.43 10.67
N ASP A 279 -18.00 2.44 11.78
CA ASP A 279 -18.16 3.35 12.91
C ASP A 279 -16.83 4.00 13.32
N GLY A 280 -15.96 4.25 12.33
CA GLY A 280 -14.68 4.92 12.54
C GLY A 280 -13.73 4.12 13.41
N GLY A 281 -13.77 2.78 13.31
CA GLY A 281 -12.86 1.84 13.94
C GLY A 281 -13.27 1.31 15.31
N ALA A 282 -14.49 1.63 15.79
CA ALA A 282 -14.97 1.18 17.10
C ALA A 282 -15.34 -0.32 17.09
N THR A 283 -16.01 -0.80 16.03
CA THR A 283 -16.34 -2.22 15.82
C THR A 283 -15.86 -2.71 14.46
N TRP A 284 -15.63 -4.02 14.36
CA TRP A 284 -15.03 -4.65 13.18
C TRP A 284 -15.76 -5.93 12.79
N LYS A 285 -15.98 -6.11 11.49
CA LYS A 285 -16.57 -7.32 10.88
C LYS A 285 -15.58 -7.92 9.89
N LEU A 286 -15.39 -9.24 9.97
CA LEU A 286 -14.68 -10.00 8.94
C LEU A 286 -15.53 -10.08 7.66
N ILE A 287 -14.95 -9.74 6.52
CA ILE A 287 -15.62 -9.73 5.21
C ILE A 287 -14.82 -10.57 4.19
N ASN A 288 -14.68 -11.85 4.50
CA ASN A 288 -13.79 -12.77 3.77
C ASN A 288 -14.52 -13.72 2.79
N SER A 289 -15.81 -13.51 2.54
CA SER A 289 -16.59 -14.42 1.68
C SER A 289 -15.97 -14.50 0.29
N GLY A 290 -15.65 -15.71 -0.17
CA GLY A 290 -15.05 -15.96 -1.48
C GLY A 290 -13.51 -16.04 -1.51
N PHE A 291 -12.80 -15.63 -0.46
CA PHE A 291 -11.36 -15.90 -0.37
C PHE A 291 -11.07 -17.39 -0.18
N VAL A 292 -10.12 -17.92 -0.96
CA VAL A 292 -9.55 -19.26 -0.73
C VAL A 292 -8.53 -19.23 0.42
N THR A 293 -7.77 -18.14 0.55
CA THR A 293 -6.83 -17.92 1.66
C THR A 293 -6.95 -16.50 2.19
N THR A 294 -6.81 -16.34 3.51
CA THR A 294 -7.06 -15.05 4.19
C THR A 294 -5.81 -14.19 4.37
N ASN A 295 -4.64 -14.62 3.91
CA ASN A 295 -3.44 -13.79 4.02
C ASN A 295 -3.47 -12.69 2.94
N VAL A 296 -4.06 -11.54 3.27
CA VAL A 296 -4.30 -10.41 2.36
C VAL A 296 -3.25 -9.33 2.59
N ARG A 297 -2.42 -9.09 1.57
CA ARG A 297 -1.26 -8.19 1.62
C ARG A 297 -1.50 -6.81 1.03
N ALA A 298 -2.47 -6.68 0.14
CA ALA A 298 -2.80 -5.44 -0.51
C ALA A 298 -4.31 -5.33 -0.66
N ILE A 299 -4.84 -4.12 -0.54
CA ILE A 299 -6.22 -3.78 -0.87
C ILE A 299 -6.23 -2.42 -1.54
N ALA A 300 -7.08 -2.25 -2.55
CA ALA A 300 -7.27 -0.97 -3.24
C ALA A 300 -8.76 -0.79 -3.56
N GLN A 301 -9.29 0.39 -3.25
CA GLN A 301 -10.63 0.82 -3.69
C GLN A 301 -10.53 1.51 -5.04
N SER A 302 -11.43 1.19 -5.96
CA SER A 302 -11.51 1.86 -7.25
C SER A 302 -11.87 3.34 -7.09
N VAL A 303 -11.19 4.20 -7.84
CA VAL A 303 -11.46 5.63 -7.89
C VAL A 303 -12.75 5.94 -8.67
N ILE A 304 -13.10 5.05 -9.61
CA ILE A 304 -14.18 5.23 -10.58
C ILE A 304 -15.50 4.73 -10.02
N ASP A 305 -15.46 3.62 -9.30
CA ASP A 305 -16.61 3.02 -8.64
C ASP A 305 -16.22 2.59 -7.22
N PRO A 306 -16.65 3.33 -6.18
CA PRO A 306 -16.24 3.05 -4.82
C PRO A 306 -16.80 1.73 -4.26
N SER A 307 -17.77 1.06 -4.90
CA SER A 307 -18.17 -0.28 -4.49
C SER A 307 -17.16 -1.35 -4.91
N VAL A 308 -16.27 -1.03 -5.85
CA VAL A 308 -15.30 -1.97 -6.40
C VAL A 308 -14.00 -1.93 -5.61
N PHE A 309 -13.59 -3.10 -5.13
CA PHE A 309 -12.33 -3.30 -4.42
C PHE A 309 -11.51 -4.40 -5.08
N TYR A 310 -10.20 -4.28 -4.99
CA TYR A 310 -9.24 -5.32 -5.34
C TYR A 310 -8.45 -5.73 -4.11
N ALA A 311 -8.19 -7.03 -3.96
CA ALA A 311 -7.39 -7.58 -2.86
C ALA A 311 -6.32 -8.53 -3.38
N GLY A 312 -5.09 -8.34 -2.91
CA GLY A 312 -3.93 -9.14 -3.26
C GLY A 312 -3.56 -10.06 -2.11
N THR A 313 -3.37 -11.34 -2.38
CA THR A 313 -3.11 -12.35 -1.34
C THR A 313 -1.70 -12.91 -1.39
N ASN A 314 -1.26 -13.50 -0.28
CA ASN A 314 -0.02 -14.26 -0.17
C ASN A 314 -0.20 -15.74 -0.56
N GLY A 315 -0.54 -15.98 -1.82
CA GLY A 315 -0.55 -17.32 -2.39
C GLY A 315 -1.79 -17.74 -3.16
N SER A 316 -2.86 -16.93 -3.17
CA SER A 316 -4.09 -17.23 -3.92
C SER A 316 -4.45 -16.16 -4.97
N GLY A 317 -3.48 -15.30 -5.31
CA GLY A 317 -3.59 -14.34 -6.40
C GLY A 317 -4.37 -13.07 -6.06
N LEU A 318 -4.96 -12.47 -7.10
CA LEU A 318 -5.73 -11.23 -7.06
C LEU A 318 -7.23 -11.53 -7.01
N TYR A 319 -7.96 -10.79 -6.19
CA TYR A 319 -9.41 -10.86 -6.07
C TYR A 319 -10.03 -9.51 -6.38
N ARG A 320 -11.30 -9.54 -6.78
CA ARG A 320 -12.13 -8.36 -6.98
C ARG A 320 -13.47 -8.53 -6.29
N SER A 321 -13.97 -7.45 -5.70
CA SER A 321 -15.32 -7.31 -5.17
C SER A 321 -16.01 -6.17 -5.92
N HIS A 322 -17.32 -6.29 -6.15
CA HIS A 322 -18.17 -5.21 -6.71
C HIS A 322 -19.19 -4.64 -5.69
N ASN A 323 -19.10 -5.07 -4.43
CA ASN A 323 -20.09 -4.80 -3.41
C ASN A 323 -19.43 -4.45 -2.06
N PHE A 324 -18.48 -3.52 -2.07
CA PHE A 324 -17.82 -3.00 -0.86
C PHE A 324 -17.11 -4.07 -0.03
N GLY A 325 -16.60 -5.11 -0.68
CA GLY A 325 -15.85 -6.21 -0.07
C GLY A 325 -16.72 -7.30 0.55
N GLU A 326 -18.04 -7.30 0.35
CA GLU A 326 -18.91 -8.35 0.91
C GLU A 326 -18.65 -9.73 0.28
N ILE A 327 -18.36 -9.78 -1.03
CA ILE A 327 -18.02 -11.02 -1.75
C ILE A 327 -16.81 -10.78 -2.65
N TRP A 328 -15.82 -11.68 -2.55
CA TRP A 328 -14.58 -11.64 -3.32
C TRP A 328 -14.54 -12.74 -4.38
N GLU A 329 -14.29 -12.35 -5.62
CA GLU A 329 -14.11 -13.24 -6.75
C GLU A 329 -12.64 -13.28 -7.16
N SER A 330 -12.08 -14.49 -7.31
CA SER A 330 -10.71 -14.65 -7.80
C SER A 330 -10.63 -14.26 -9.28
N LEU A 331 -9.64 -13.43 -9.61
CA LEU A 331 -9.30 -13.12 -11.00
C LEU A 331 -8.39 -14.22 -11.58
N LEU A 332 -8.34 -14.30 -12.91
CA LEU A 332 -7.46 -15.24 -13.59
C LEU A 332 -6.01 -15.04 -13.10
N PRO A 333 -5.23 -16.14 -12.97
CA PRO A 333 -3.82 -16.03 -12.61
C PRO A 333 -3.09 -15.08 -13.55
N ILE A 334 -2.12 -14.35 -13.02
CA ILE A 334 -1.24 -13.50 -13.82
C ILE A 334 -0.48 -14.40 -14.79
N ARG A 335 -0.99 -14.50 -16.02
CA ARG A 335 -0.39 -15.23 -17.12
C ARG A 335 -0.02 -14.20 -18.18
N GLU A 336 1.25 -14.20 -18.56
CA GLU A 336 1.74 -13.35 -19.63
C GLU A 336 1.04 -13.73 -20.94
N ALA A 337 0.61 -12.74 -21.71
CA ALA A 337 0.19 -12.97 -23.09
C ALA A 337 1.39 -13.54 -23.87
N LYS A 338 1.20 -14.69 -24.52
CA LYS A 338 2.22 -15.32 -25.37
C LYS A 338 2.46 -14.52 -26.65
#